data_AF-A0A6G8UC44-F1
#
_entry.id   AF-A0A6G8UC44-F1
#
_cell.length_a   1.000
_cell.length_b   1.000
_cell.length_c   1.000
_cell.angle_alpha   90.00
_cell.angle_beta   90.00
_cell.angle_gamma   90.00
#
_symmetry.space_group_name_H-M   'P 1'
#
loop_
_entity.id
_entity.type
_entity.pdbx_description
1 polymer ?
#
loop_
_entity_poly.entity_id
_entity_poly.type
_entity_poly.pdbx_seq_one_letter_code
_entity_poly.pdbx_strand_id
1 'polypeptide(L)' 'MNPNDIHVVQVTPDDGTHQLWAAATPREEAVDRVLNAIPEGWCAHLLDEAFGPRGETIEIIRRGDVWQLHDSASIN' A
#
# COMPACT_ATOMS: atom_id res chain seq x y z
N MET A 1 8.56 -1.56 -16.96
CA MET A 1 8.18 -1.80 -15.54
C MET A 1 9.25 -1.14 -14.70
N ASN A 2 8.89 -0.11 -13.94
CA ASN A 2 9.88 0.61 -13.14
C ASN A 2 9.99 -0.11 -11.79
N PRO A 3 11.19 -0.52 -11.35
CA PRO A 3 11.35 -1.24 -10.09
C PRO A 3 11.06 -0.40 -8.83
N ASN A 4 10.67 0.87 -9.02
CA ASN A 4 10.31 1.84 -7.99
C ASN A 4 8.82 2.24 -8.06
N ASP A 5 7.99 1.53 -8.82
CA ASP A 5 6.55 1.78 -8.81
C ASP A 5 5.99 1.42 -7.42
N ILE A 6 5.27 2.38 -6.82
CA ILE A 6 4.56 2.18 -5.56
C ILE A 6 3.14 1.76 -5.91
N HIS A 7 2.74 0.61 -5.39
CA HIS A 7 1.43 0.03 -5.63
C HIS A 7 0.55 0.20 -4.40
N VAL A 8 -0.66 0.69 -4.61
CA VAL A 8 -1.65 0.85 -3.53
C VAL A 8 -2.56 -0.37 -3.48
N VAL A 9 -2.71 -0.91 -2.28
CA VAL A 9 -3.54 -2.05 -1.95
C VAL A 9 -4.58 -1.59 -0.94
N GLN A 10 -5.84 -1.79 -1.27
CA GLN A 10 -6.93 -1.62 -0.34
C GLN A 10 -7.05 -2.87 0.53
N VAL A 11 -6.95 -2.69 1.83
CA VAL A 11 -7.15 -3.73 2.83
C VAL A 11 -8.52 -3.53 3.46
N THR A 12 -9.33 -4.57 3.48
CA THR A 12 -10.60 -4.62 4.19
C THR A 12 -10.45 -5.60 5.36
N PRO A 13 -10.16 -5.13 6.59
CA PRO A 13 -10.34 -5.90 7.80
C PRO A 13 -11.75 -6.46 7.96
N ASP A 14 -11.86 -7.50 8.78
CA ASP A 14 -13.14 -8.16 9.15
C ASP A 14 -14.15 -7.20 9.80
N ASP A 15 -13.67 -6.12 10.41
CA ASP A 15 -14.48 -5.03 10.97
C ASP A 15 -15.25 -4.23 9.89
N GLY A 16 -14.96 -4.46 8.61
CA GLY A 16 -15.62 -3.81 7.48
C GLY A 16 -15.11 -2.41 7.17
N THR A 17 -14.10 -1.92 7.90
CA THR A 17 -13.41 -0.67 7.57
C THR A 17 -12.50 -0.87 6.35
N HIS A 18 -12.38 0.14 5.48
CA HIS A 18 -11.44 0.12 4.36
C HIS A 18 -10.19 0.89 4.74
N GLN A 19 -9.02 0.24 4.68
CA GLN A 19 -7.72 0.82 4.95
C GLN A 19 -6.88 0.79 3.69
N LEU A 20 -6.22 1.89 3.34
CA LEU A 20 -5.31 1.93 2.19
C LEU A 20 -3.89 1.62 2.65
N TRP A 21 -3.19 0.79 1.89
CA TRP A 21 -1.82 0.36 2.16
C TRP A 21 -0.98 0.58 0.90
N ALA A 22 0.25 1.06 1.03
CA ALA A 22 1.18 1.27 -0.07
C ALA A 22 2.35 0.29 0.06
N ALA A 23 2.69 -0.39 -1.03
CA ALA A 23 3.81 -1.32 -1.09
C ALA A 23 4.81 -0.88 -2.17
N ALA A 24 6.08 -0.72 -1.77
CA ALA A 24 7.19 -0.41 -2.67
C ALA A 24 7.82 -1.69 -3.25
N THR A 25 7.00 -2.50 -3.89
CA THR A 25 7.35 -3.79 -4.49
C THR A 25 6.66 -3.94 -5.83
N PRO A 26 7.14 -4.78 -6.75
CA PRO A 26 6.41 -5.04 -7.99
C PRO A 26 4.97 -5.49 -7.71
N ARG A 27 4.06 -5.13 -8.61
CA ARG A 27 2.61 -5.40 -8.54
C ARG A 27 2.25 -6.81 -8.05
N GLU A 28 2.96 -7.81 -8.55
CA GLU A 28 2.78 -9.23 -8.23
C GLU A 28 3.13 -9.58 -6.76
N GLU A 29 4.10 -8.88 -6.17
CA GLU A 29 4.46 -9.05 -4.76
C GLU A 29 3.70 -8.10 -3.83
N ALA A 30 3.15 -6.99 -4.34
CA ALA A 30 2.49 -5.97 -3.51
C ALA A 30 1.35 -6.56 -2.64
N VAL A 31 0.52 -7.41 -3.23
CA VAL A 31 -0.58 -8.07 -2.51
C VAL A 31 -0.03 -9.05 -1.48
N ASP A 32 0.95 -9.88 -1.84
CA ASP A 32 1.53 -10.88 -0.96
C ASP A 32 2.24 -10.24 0.24
N ARG A 33 2.93 -9.12 0.03
CA ARG A 33 3.59 -8.34 1.08
C ARG A 33 2.59 -7.72 2.04
N VAL A 34 1.50 -7.16 1.50
CA VAL A 34 0.43 -6.59 2.32
C VAL A 34 -0.29 -7.69 3.09
N LEU A 35 -0.59 -8.83 2.46
CA LEU A 35 -1.17 -9.99 3.13
C LEU A 35 -0.28 -10.52 4.26
N ASN A 36 1.04 -10.57 4.07
CA ASN A 36 1.99 -10.96 5.12
C ASN A 36 2.07 -9.93 6.27
N ALA A 37 1.73 -8.66 6.02
CA ALA A 37 1.78 -7.61 7.02
C ALA A 37 0.48 -7.46 7.83
N ILE A 38 -0.63 -8.03 7.34
CA ILE A 38 -1.95 -7.94 7.97
C ILE A 38 -2.35 -9.26 8.64
N PRO A 39 -3.27 -9.24 9.62
CA PRO A 39 -3.81 -10.45 10.25
C PRO A 39 -4.53 -11.39 9.28
N GLU A 40 -4.52 -12.68 9.61
CA GLU A 40 -5.32 -13.70 8.93
C GLU A 40 -6.82 -13.35 9.02
N GLY A 41 -7.54 -13.49 7.89
CA GLY A 41 -8.96 -13.15 7.77
C GLY A 41 -9.25 -11.77 7.18
N TRP A 42 -8.22 -10.95 6.91
CA TRP A 42 -8.38 -9.67 6.22
C TRP A 42 -8.24 -9.86 4.71
N CYS A 43 -8.96 -9.04 3.94
CA CYS A 43 -8.89 -9.06 2.48
C CYS A 43 -7.97 -7.97 1.96
N ALA A 44 -7.08 -8.30 1.01
CA ALA A 44 -6.24 -7.32 0.32
C ALA A 44 -6.61 -7.27 -1.17
N HIS A 45 -6.87 -6.08 -1.68
CA HIS A 45 -7.25 -5.84 -3.07
C HIS A 45 -6.35 -4.76 -3.68
N LEU A 46 -5.55 -5.14 -4.67
CA LEU A 46 -4.69 -4.20 -5.38
C LEU A 46 -5.53 -3.21 -6.19
N LEU A 47 -5.26 -1.92 -6.02
CA LEU A 47 -5.81 -0.88 -6.86
C LEU A 47 -4.92 -0.71 -8.11
N ASP A 48 -5.53 -0.53 -9.27
CA ASP A 48 -4.81 -0.33 -10.54
C ASP A 48 -4.08 1.02 -10.59
N GLU A 49 -4.38 1.92 -9.64
CA GLU A 49 -3.66 3.17 -9.44
C GLU A 49 -2.26 2.91 -8.87
N ALA A 50 -1.28 2.86 -9.77
CA ALA A 50 0.11 3.06 -9.42
C ALA A 50 0.31 4.55 -9.12
N PHE A 51 0.67 4.89 -7.89
CA PHE A 51 1.19 6.21 -7.59
C PHE A 51 2.62 6.24 -8.12
N GLY A 52 2.75 6.65 -9.39
CA GLY A 52 4.04 7.03 -9.93
C GLY A 52 4.63 8.13 -9.04
N PRO A 53 5.94 8.11 -8.77
CA PRO A 53 6.59 9.11 -7.92
C PRO A 53 6.35 10.52 -8.48
N ARG A 54 5.29 11.20 -8.01
CA ARG A 54 5.18 12.65 -8.16
C ARG A 54 6.18 13.21 -7.16
N GLY A 55 7.23 13.83 -7.71
CA GLY A 55 8.43 14.24 -6.99
C GLY A 55 8.12 14.84 -5.63
N GLU A 56 8.67 14.21 -4.59
CA GLU A 56 9.03 14.72 -3.23
C GLU A 56 8.83 13.67 -2.12
N THR A 57 8.06 12.58 -2.34
CA THR A 57 7.80 11.56 -1.28
C THR A 57 8.41 10.19 -1.60
N ILE A 58 9.67 10.09 -2.04
CA ILE A 58 10.29 8.77 -2.34
C ILE A 58 11.66 8.57 -1.67
N GLU A 59 12.20 9.57 -0.98
CA GLU A 59 13.56 9.45 -0.41
C GLU A 59 13.66 8.60 0.87
N ILE A 60 12.55 8.10 1.41
CA ILE A 60 12.52 7.32 2.68
C ILE A 60 12.00 5.89 2.46
N ILE A 61 11.58 5.55 1.25
CA ILE A 61 10.90 4.30 0.92
C ILE A 61 11.94 3.24 0.56
N ARG A 62 12.24 2.35 1.50
CA ARG A 62 13.06 1.16 1.24
C ARG A 62 12.23 0.15 0.45
N ARG A 63 12.84 -0.45 -0.59
CA ARG A 63 12.20 -1.48 -1.41
C ARG A 63 11.79 -2.66 -0.54
N GLY A 64 10.51 -3.04 -0.57
CA GLY A 64 9.98 -4.10 0.29
C GLY A 64 9.20 -3.63 1.51
N ASP A 65 9.23 -2.34 1.82
CA ASP A 65 8.42 -1.78 2.89
C ASP A 65 6.97 -1.59 2.47
N VAL A 66 6.10 -1.74 3.46
CA VAL A 66 4.65 -1.58 3.34
C VAL A 66 4.20 -0.55 4.38
N TRP A 67 3.44 0.45 3.96
CA TRP A 67 2.92 1.49 4.84
C TRP A 67 1.40 1.56 4.77
N GLN A 68 0.76 1.72 5.92
CA GLN A 68 -0.64 2.10 5.96
C GLN A 68 -0.76 3.59 5.59
N LEU A 69 -1.52 3.88 4.53
CA LEU A 69 -1.96 5.23 4.20
C LEU A 69 -3.12 5.57 5.13
N HIS A 70 -2.81 6.25 6.22
CA HIS A 70 -3.85 6.84 7.06
C HIS A 70 -4.42 8.04 6.31
N ASP A 71 -5.70 8.01 5.95
CA ASP A 71 -6.42 9.17 5.42
C ASP A 71 -6.35 10.29 6.47
N SER A 72 -5.36 11.16 6.30
CA SER A 72 -5.05 12.21 7.26
C SER A 72 -5.86 13.45 6.90
N ALA A 73 -7.17 13.30 6.76
CA ALA A 73 -8.10 14.42 6.64
C ALA A 73 -8.48 14.90 8.05
N SER A 74 -7.51 15.46 8.77
CA SER A 74 -7.75 16.32 9.94
C SER A 74 -6.50 17.15 10.22
N ILE A 75 -6.23 18.12 9.33
CA ILE A 75 -5.45 19.29 9.71
C ILE A 75 -6.42 20.16 10.52
N ASN A 76 -6.24 20.19 11.83
CA ASN A 76 -6.86 21.16 12.73
C ASN A 76 -5.96 22.39 12.86
#